data_AF-A2EFX3-F1
#
_entry.id   AF-A2EFX3-F1
#
_cell.length_a   1.000
_cell.length_b   1.000
_cell.length_c   1.000
_cell.angle_alpha   90.00
_cell.angle_beta   90.00
_cell.angle_gamma   90.00
#
_symmetry.space_group_name_H-M   'P 1'
#
loop_
_entity.id
_entity.type
_entity.pdbx_description
1 polymer ?
#
loop_
_entity_poly.entity_id
_entity_poly.type
_entity_poly.pdbx_seq_one_letter_code
_entity_poly.pdbx_strand_id
1 'polypeptide(L)'
;MSECLKYQEPYEECMKYAIISHNIDFVTFLMNEYDIEIHLGYCADYNNLESKYFDQTNDIWHINKCFIFSLMFGISSLCEYFL
;
A
#
# COMPACT_ATOMS: atom_id res chain seq x y z
N MET A 1 -6.58 13.18 14.23
CA MET A 1 -7.33 12.08 13.59
C MET A 1 -7.83 11.03 14.59
N SER A 2 -7.93 11.34 15.90
CA SER A 2 -8.23 10.32 16.92
C SER A 2 -9.61 10.48 17.59
N GLU A 3 -10.27 11.64 17.45
CA GLU A 3 -11.59 11.86 18.07
C GLU A 3 -12.67 10.94 17.49
N CYS A 4 -12.68 10.69 16.18
CA CYS A 4 -13.63 9.76 15.56
C CYS A 4 -13.40 8.31 16.02
N LEU A 5 -12.14 7.94 16.29
CA LEU A 5 -11.76 6.58 16.70
C LEU A 5 -12.25 6.21 18.11
N LYS A 6 -12.71 7.18 18.90
CA LYS A 6 -13.37 6.92 20.19
C LYS A 6 -14.74 6.28 20.06
N TYR A 7 -15.36 6.40 18.88
CA TYR A 7 -16.74 5.97 18.63
C TYR A 7 -16.86 5.04 17.42
N GLN A 8 -15.88 5.01 16.53
CA GLN A 8 -15.91 4.25 15.27
C GLN A 8 -14.63 3.45 15.13
N GLU A 9 -14.79 2.16 14.85
CA GLU A 9 -13.67 1.28 14.51
C GLU A 9 -13.39 1.39 13.00
N PRO A 10 -12.12 1.60 12.59
CA PRO A 10 -11.74 1.55 11.19
C PRO A 10 -12.09 0.21 10.54
N TYR A 11 -12.36 0.25 9.24
CA TYR A 11 -12.63 -0.91 8.40
C TYR A 11 -11.97 -0.73 7.04
N GLU A 12 -12.07 -1.71 6.14
CA GLU A 12 -11.31 -1.79 4.87
C GLU A 12 -11.38 -0.51 4.01
N GLU A 13 -12.52 0.19 3.93
CA GLU A 13 -12.60 1.42 3.13
C GLU A 13 -11.73 2.56 3.72
N CYS A 14 -11.45 2.56 5.03
CA CYS A 14 -10.52 3.51 5.62
C CYS A 14 -9.11 3.38 5.02
N MET A 15 -8.68 2.16 4.67
CA MET A 15 -7.39 1.91 4.01
C MET A 15 -7.37 2.52 2.61
N LYS A 16 -8.45 2.33 1.84
CA LYS A 16 -8.59 2.93 0.51
C LYS A 16 -8.51 4.46 0.58
N TYR A 17 -9.22 5.09 1.52
CA TYR A 17 -9.15 6.55 1.68
C TYR A 17 -7.78 7.02 2.16
N ALA A 18 -7.11 6.26 3.04
CA ALA A 18 -5.75 6.55 3.47
C ALA A 18 -4.77 6.55 2.28
N ILE A 19 -4.87 5.52 1.42
CA ILE A 19 -4.09 5.40 0.18
C ILE A 19 -4.37 6.58 -0.77
N ILE A 20 -5.65 6.90 -1.02
CA ILE A 20 -6.06 8.03 -1.88
C ILE A 20 -5.50 9.37 -1.35
N SER A 21 -5.50 9.54 -0.03
CA SER A 21 -5.03 10.77 0.60
C SER A 21 -3.51 10.91 0.66
N HIS A 22 -2.76 9.90 0.21
CA HIS A 22 -1.31 9.80 0.38
C HIS A 22 -0.86 9.97 1.84
N ASN A 23 -1.68 9.54 2.81
CA ASN A 23 -1.36 9.63 4.23
C ASN A 23 -0.72 8.32 4.72
N ILE A 24 0.59 8.21 4.53
CA ILE A 24 1.36 7.01 4.87
C ILE A 24 1.33 6.67 6.37
N ASP A 25 1.32 7.68 7.24
CA ASP A 25 1.21 7.49 8.68
C ASP A 25 -0.11 6.80 9.04
N PHE A 26 -1.20 7.19 8.35
CA PHE A 26 -2.50 6.59 8.57
C PHE A 26 -2.63 5.19 7.95
N VAL A 27 -2.02 4.93 6.78
CA VAL A 27 -1.89 3.57 6.22
C VAL A 27 -1.17 2.65 7.21
N THR A 28 -0.04 3.10 7.74
CA THR A 28 0.78 2.35 8.72
C THR A 28 0.00 2.07 10.01
N PHE A 29 -0.75 3.07 10.49
CA PHE A 29 -1.61 2.94 11.66
C PHE A 29 -2.71 1.87 11.45
N LEU A 30 -3.41 1.90 10.32
CA LEU A 30 -4.47 0.94 10.02
C LEU A 30 -3.94 -0.49 9.90
N MET A 31 -2.77 -0.66 9.29
CA MET A 31 -2.12 -1.98 9.15
C MET A 31 -1.68 -2.54 10.52
N ASN A 32 -0.99 -1.74 11.34
CA ASN A 32 -0.39 -2.25 12.57
C ASN A 32 -1.38 -2.37 13.74
N GLU A 33 -2.29 -1.42 13.89
CA GLU A 33 -3.19 -1.36 15.05
C GLU A 33 -4.52 -2.09 14.81
N TYR A 34 -4.94 -2.25 13.54
CA TYR A 34 -6.21 -2.87 13.17
C TYR A 34 -6.07 -4.06 12.21
N ASP A 35 -4.85 -4.44 11.82
CA ASP A 35 -4.56 -5.56 10.91
C ASP A 35 -5.30 -5.46 9.57
N ILE A 36 -5.58 -4.24 9.11
CA ILE A 36 -6.26 -3.99 7.84
C ILE A 36 -5.24 -4.08 6.71
N GLU A 37 -5.44 -5.03 5.79
CA GLU A 37 -4.54 -5.27 4.67
C GLU A 37 -4.53 -4.13 3.64
N ILE A 38 -3.36 -3.93 3.02
CA ILE A 38 -3.18 -2.93 1.95
C ILE A 38 -3.59 -3.54 0.61
N HIS A 39 -4.66 -3.02 0.00
CA HIS A 39 -5.01 -3.38 -1.37
C HIS A 39 -4.15 -2.62 -2.39
N LEU A 40 -3.17 -3.32 -2.98
CA LEU A 40 -2.25 -2.70 -3.94
C LEU A 40 -2.88 -2.16 -5.23
N GLY A 41 -4.07 -2.64 -5.61
CA GLY A 41 -4.83 -2.04 -6.71
C GLY A 41 -5.05 -0.55 -6.49
N TYR A 42 -5.41 -0.16 -5.26
CA TYR A 42 -5.57 1.25 -4.90
C TYR A 42 -4.24 2.01 -4.91
N CYS A 43 -3.13 1.41 -4.45
CA CYS A 43 -1.83 2.07 -4.51
C CYS A 43 -1.41 2.38 -5.96
N ALA A 44 -1.73 1.48 -6.90
CA ALA A 44 -1.46 1.67 -8.32
C ALA A 44 -2.37 2.73 -8.94
N ASP A 45 -3.68 2.63 -8.72
CA ASP A 45 -4.68 3.55 -9.27
C ASP A 45 -4.45 5.01 -8.85
N TYR A 46 -3.97 5.20 -7.61
CA TYR A 46 -3.72 6.52 -7.04
C TYR A 46 -2.24 6.93 -7.01
N ASN A 47 -1.34 6.18 -7.65
CA ASN A 47 0.10 6.47 -7.70
C ASN A 47 0.75 6.68 -6.31
N ASN A 48 0.25 6.01 -5.27
CA ASN A 48 0.81 6.09 -3.93
C ASN A 48 1.98 5.10 -3.78
N LEU A 49 3.17 5.56 -4.13
CA LEU A 49 4.39 4.74 -4.14
C LEU A 49 4.87 4.41 -2.72
N GLU A 50 4.63 5.27 -1.74
CA GLU A 50 5.11 5.08 -0.35
C GLU A 50 4.32 3.99 0.38
N SER A 51 2.99 3.95 0.24
CA SER A 51 2.15 2.89 0.85
C SER A 51 2.44 1.50 0.30
N LYS A 52 2.99 1.42 -0.91
CA LYS A 52 3.40 0.17 -1.56
C LYS A 52 4.67 -0.43 -0.95
N TYR A 53 5.51 0.36 -0.28
CA TYR A 53 6.70 -0.17 0.41
C TYR A 53 6.35 -0.91 1.71
N PHE A 54 5.16 -0.68 2.28
CA PHE A 54 4.73 -1.34 3.52
C PHE A 54 4.21 -2.76 3.32
N ASP A 55 3.70 -3.11 2.13
CA ASP A 55 3.32 -4.49 1.76
C ASP A 55 4.55 -5.41 1.53
N GLN A 56 5.78 -4.89 1.71
CA GLN A 56 7.01 -5.56 1.26
C GLN A 56 7.59 -6.65 2.15
N THR A 57 6.88 -7.09 3.18
CA THR A 57 7.48 -7.94 4.21
C THR A 57 7.26 -9.45 4.08
N ASN A 58 6.54 -9.99 3.07
CA ASN A 58 6.42 -11.45 2.93
C ASN A 58 6.35 -12.00 1.48
N ASP A 59 7.34 -12.88 1.18
CA ASP A 59 7.38 -14.01 0.24
C ASP A 59 7.27 -13.84 -1.29
N ILE A 60 7.98 -14.75 -2.00
CA ILE A 60 8.16 -15.01 -3.46
C ILE A 60 7.11 -14.45 -4.44
N TRP A 61 5.84 -14.36 -4.06
CA TRP A 61 4.79 -13.63 -4.81
C TRP A 61 5.15 -12.15 -5.05
N HIS A 62 6.00 -11.61 -4.18
CA HIS A 62 6.55 -10.27 -4.16
C HIS A 62 7.44 -9.94 -5.37
N ILE A 63 8.18 -10.93 -5.91
CA ILE A 63 9.04 -10.72 -7.10
C ILE A 63 8.18 -10.51 -8.35
N ASN A 64 7.12 -11.31 -8.52
CA ASN A 64 6.19 -11.17 -9.63
C ASN A 64 5.42 -9.84 -9.56
N LYS A 65 5.02 -9.41 -8.35
CA LYS A 65 4.36 -8.12 -8.11
C LYS A 65 5.31 -6.98 -8.46
N CYS A 66 6.51 -6.94 -7.87
CA CYS A 66 7.51 -5.91 -8.16
C CYS A 66 7.85 -5.84 -9.66
N PHE A 67 8.00 -6.98 -10.34
CA PHE A 67 8.24 -7.04 -11.78
C PHE A 67 7.08 -6.46 -12.61
N ILE A 68 5.82 -6.85 -12.32
CA ILE A 68 4.63 -6.28 -12.98
C ILE A 68 4.55 -4.77 -12.74
N PHE A 69 4.97 -4.30 -11.57
CA PHE A 69 4.96 -2.87 -11.28
C PHE A 69 6.07 -2.08 -11.97
N SER A 70 7.29 -2.62 -12.06
CA SER A 70 8.38 -1.99 -12.81
C SER A 70 7.94 -1.77 -14.27
N LEU A 71 7.21 -2.74 -14.83
CA LEU A 71 6.58 -2.64 -16.15
C LEU A 71 5.48 -1.56 -16.19
N MET A 72 4.60 -1.52 -15.19
CA MET A 72 3.46 -0.58 -15.15
C MET A 72 3.89 0.90 -15.01
N PHE A 73 4.98 1.16 -14.28
CA PHE A 73 5.53 2.51 -14.08
C PHE A 73 6.65 2.86 -15.07
N GLY A 74 6.98 1.96 -16.00
CA GLY A 74 8.04 2.18 -17.00
C GLY A 74 9.43 2.37 -16.41
N ILE A 75 9.68 1.82 -15.21
CA ILE A 75 10.96 1.96 -14.52
C ILE A 75 11.89 0.82 -14.96
N SER A 76 12.53 1.00 -16.13
CA SER A 76 13.36 -0.03 -16.76
C SER A 76 14.49 -0.55 -15.87
N SER A 77 15.08 0.30 -15.03
CA SER A 77 16.18 -0.09 -14.13
C SER A 77 15.75 -1.11 -13.07
N LEU A 78 14.49 -1.05 -12.63
CA LEU A 78 13.92 -2.03 -11.71
C LEU A 78 13.48 -3.31 -12.44
N CYS A 79 13.09 -3.24 -13.72
CA CYS A 79 12.84 -4.44 -14.54
C CYS A 79 14.12 -5.27 -14.73
N GLU A 80 15.25 -4.61 -15.03
CA GLU A 80 16.55 -5.26 -15.22
C GLU A 80 17.08 -5.92 -13.94
N TYR A 81 16.77 -5.35 -12.77
CA TYR A 81 17.17 -5.93 -11.47
C TYR A 81 16.50 -7.29 -11.17
N PHE A 82 15.30 -7.52 -11.72
CA PHE A 82 14.53 -8.75 -11.50
C PHE A 82 14.66 -9.78 -12.64
N LEU A 83 15.43 -9.49 -13.70
CA LEU A 83 15.75 -10.38 -14.84
C LEU A 83 17.06 -11.15 -14.60
#